data_AF-A0A7W6CB50-F1
#
_entry.id   AF-A0A7W6CB50-F1
#
_cell.length_a   1.000
_cell.length_b   1.000
_cell.length_c   1.000
_cell.angle_alpha   90.00
_cell.angle_beta   90.00
_cell.angle_gamma   90.00
#
_symmetry.space_group_name_H-M   'P 1'
#
loop_
_entity.id
_entity.type
_entity.pdbx_description
1 polymer ?
#
loop_
_entity_poly.entity_id
_entity_poly.type
_entity_poly.pdbx_seq_one_letter_code
_entity_poly.pdbx_strand_id
1 'polypeptide(L)'
;MHKWTTLATDMAPWRAYNRGVNGATIQAVRQMFANEVSKEKPRAIVLYLGDNDIADGLGTDTVVAELRGIIAIKRRLYGNTPTFVISIKPSPGRIAFAEQQRSYNRQAAGIASDASDIVFVDVARQFLVNGRPGDFYAPDGVHLNAAGYIILTRGVHLTLSKRLSQPGTNLCGPQLT
;
A
#
# COMPACT_ATOMS: atom_id res chain seq x y z
N MET A 1 2.79 17.38 -3.56
CA MET A 1 1.59 17.47 -2.67
C MET A 1 0.72 16.25 -2.92
N HIS A 2 0.39 15.44 -1.92
CA HIS A 2 -0.48 14.27 -2.07
C HIS A 2 -1.95 14.69 -2.32
N LYS A 3 -2.75 13.83 -2.97
CA LYS A 3 -4.18 14.11 -3.25
C LYS A 3 -5.17 13.67 -2.15
N TRP A 4 -4.72 12.84 -1.19
CA TRP A 4 -5.57 12.41 -0.07
C TRP A 4 -5.59 13.46 1.03
N THR A 5 -6.45 14.47 0.89
CA THR A 5 -6.55 15.62 1.80
C THR A 5 -7.27 15.30 3.11
N THR A 6 -8.12 14.27 3.12
CA THR A 6 -8.94 13.82 4.25
C THR A 6 -8.29 12.74 5.12
N LEU A 7 -7.02 12.37 4.85
CA LEU A 7 -6.34 11.22 5.49
C LEU A 7 -6.48 11.19 7.03
N ALA A 8 -6.36 12.34 7.69
CA ALA A 8 -6.41 12.41 9.15
C ALA A 8 -7.78 11.98 9.70
N THR A 9 -8.86 12.40 9.04
CA THR A 9 -10.24 12.01 9.40
C THR A 9 -10.52 10.58 8.97
N ASP A 10 -10.10 10.22 7.76
CA ASP A 10 -10.34 8.90 7.18
C ASP A 10 -9.65 7.77 7.95
N MET A 11 -8.54 8.06 8.63
CA MET A 11 -7.75 7.07 9.40
C MET A 11 -8.00 7.11 10.90
N ALA A 12 -8.92 7.96 11.39
CA ALA A 12 -9.21 8.07 12.81
C ALA A 12 -9.71 6.72 13.39
N PRO A 13 -9.30 6.33 14.62
CA PRO A 13 -8.56 7.11 15.61
C PRO A 13 -7.04 7.02 15.47
N TRP A 14 -6.50 6.40 14.41
CA TRP A 14 -5.06 6.35 14.23
C TRP A 14 -4.51 7.69 13.73
N ARG A 15 -3.42 8.13 14.35
CA ARG A 15 -2.65 9.27 13.86
C ARG A 15 -1.83 8.85 12.63
N ALA A 16 -2.33 9.18 11.45
CA ALA A 16 -1.67 8.90 10.17
C ALA A 16 -0.85 10.10 9.69
N TYR A 17 0.32 9.84 9.13
CA TYR A 17 1.16 10.85 8.49
C TYR A 17 1.31 10.53 7.02
N ASN A 18 0.88 11.44 6.16
CA ASN A 18 1.04 11.26 4.73
C ASN A 18 2.49 11.53 4.33
N ARG A 19 3.12 10.54 3.68
CA ARG A 19 4.45 10.66 3.04
C ARG A 19 4.37 10.47 1.53
N GLY A 20 3.15 10.51 0.96
CA GLY A 20 2.91 10.33 -0.45
C GLY A 20 3.36 11.53 -1.28
N VAL A 21 3.91 11.25 -2.45
CA VAL A 21 4.32 12.24 -3.45
C VAL A 21 3.63 11.87 -4.77
N ASN A 22 2.90 12.81 -5.36
CA ASN A 22 2.22 12.57 -6.64
C ASN A 22 3.25 12.24 -7.73
N GLY A 23 2.96 11.25 -8.55
CA GLY A 23 3.85 10.82 -9.62
C GLY A 23 5.10 10.08 -9.15
N ALA A 24 5.28 9.83 -7.84
CA ALA A 24 6.45 9.11 -7.36
C ALA A 24 6.49 7.67 -7.89
N THR A 25 7.65 7.28 -8.39
CA THR A 25 8.03 5.90 -8.68
C THR A 25 8.50 5.20 -7.40
N ILE A 26 8.63 3.88 -7.43
CA ILE A 26 9.17 3.11 -6.30
C ILE A 26 10.59 3.59 -5.95
N GLN A 27 11.40 3.96 -6.94
CA GLN A 27 12.74 4.51 -6.74
C GLN A 27 12.71 5.80 -5.91
N ALA A 28 11.79 6.72 -6.21
CA ALA A 28 11.64 7.96 -5.44
C ALA A 28 11.24 7.67 -3.98
N VAL A 29 10.28 6.77 -3.78
CA VAL A 29 9.86 6.34 -2.42
C VAL A 29 11.03 5.68 -1.67
N ARG A 30 11.85 4.89 -2.36
CA ARG A 30 13.03 4.25 -1.77
C ARG A 30 14.06 5.27 -1.27
N GLN A 31 14.29 6.34 -2.04
CA GLN A 31 15.16 7.45 -1.60
C GLN A 31 14.58 8.18 -0.39
N MET A 32 13.25 8.36 -0.32
CA MET A 32 12.60 8.94 0.86
C MET A 32 12.80 8.09 2.11
N PHE A 33 12.67 6.75 2.00
CA PHE A 33 12.98 5.84 3.12
C PHE A 33 14.44 5.93 3.56
N ALA A 34 15.39 6.00 2.61
CA ALA A 34 16.81 6.08 2.91
C ALA A 34 17.20 7.40 3.62
N ASN A 35 16.44 8.47 3.36
CA ASN A 35 16.66 9.80 3.93
C ASN A 35 15.74 10.11 5.12
N GLU A 36 14.98 9.13 5.62
CA GLU A 36 14.06 9.35 6.74
C GLU A 36 14.88 9.61 8.02
N VAL A 37 14.76 10.84 8.53
CA VAL A 37 15.53 11.34 9.68
C VAL A 37 14.82 10.99 11.00
N SER A 38 13.51 10.71 10.96
CA SER A 38 12.76 10.33 12.15
C SER A 38 13.25 9.00 12.70
N LYS A 39 13.60 8.97 13.99
CA LYS A 39 13.93 7.75 14.73
C LYS A 39 12.70 7.05 15.30
N GLU A 40 11.50 7.63 15.14
CA GLU A 40 10.28 7.05 15.66
C GLU A 40 9.81 5.88 14.79
N LYS A 41 9.76 4.69 15.39
CA LYS A 41 9.25 3.48 14.74
C LYS A 41 7.72 3.55 14.60
N PRO A 42 7.16 3.52 13.37
CA PRO A 42 5.71 3.53 13.20
C PRO A 42 5.08 2.20 13.64
N ARG A 43 3.81 2.24 14.07
CA ARG A 43 3.04 1.01 14.39
C ARG A 43 2.67 0.21 13.14
N ALA A 44 2.54 0.89 12.00
CA ALA A 44 2.24 0.30 10.70
C ALA A 44 2.74 1.23 9.59
N ILE A 45 3.07 0.65 8.45
CA ILE A 45 3.43 1.36 7.22
C ILE A 45 2.40 0.97 6.15
N VAL A 46 1.88 1.94 5.40
CA VAL A 46 0.95 1.69 4.29
C VAL A 46 1.60 2.15 2.99
N LEU A 47 1.69 1.25 2.01
CA LEU A 47 2.34 1.46 0.72
C LEU A 47 1.31 1.33 -0.39
N TYR A 48 1.19 2.38 -1.21
CA TYR A 48 0.51 2.37 -2.50
C TYR A 48 1.49 2.88 -3.55
N LEU A 49 2.03 1.99 -4.37
CA LEU A 49 3.17 2.24 -5.26
C LEU A 49 3.17 1.28 -6.46
N GLY A 50 3.98 1.57 -7.47
CA GLY A 50 4.13 0.75 -8.68
C GLY A 50 3.22 1.13 -9.85
N ASP A 51 2.12 1.84 -9.59
CA ASP A 51 1.18 2.27 -10.65
C ASP A 51 1.84 3.24 -11.64
N ASN A 52 2.65 4.19 -11.15
CA ASN A 52 3.41 5.10 -12.01
C ASN A 52 4.53 4.37 -12.75
N ASP A 53 5.27 3.51 -12.07
CA ASP A 53 6.37 2.73 -12.66
C ASP A 53 5.90 1.92 -13.86
N ILE A 54 4.75 1.25 -13.75
CA ILE A 54 4.13 0.52 -14.87
C ILE A 54 3.75 1.49 -16.00
N ALA A 55 3.16 2.64 -15.68
CA ALA A 55 2.77 3.64 -16.68
C ALA A 55 3.99 4.28 -17.38
N ASP A 56 5.13 4.36 -16.69
CA ASP A 56 6.42 4.82 -17.22
C ASP A 56 7.14 3.73 -18.03
N GLY A 57 6.53 2.55 -18.20
CA GLY A 57 7.00 1.49 -19.07
C GLY A 57 7.81 0.39 -18.37
N LEU A 58 7.90 0.39 -17.03
CA LEU A 58 8.61 -0.68 -16.33
C LEU A 58 7.82 -2.00 -16.40
N GLY A 59 8.56 -3.09 -16.60
CA GLY A 59 8.02 -4.45 -16.55
C GLY A 59 7.57 -4.83 -15.14
N THR A 60 6.54 -5.66 -15.05
CA THR A 60 5.95 -6.07 -13.75
C THR A 60 7.02 -6.63 -12.80
N ASP A 61 7.90 -7.50 -13.29
CA ASP A 61 8.90 -8.16 -12.45
C ASP A 61 9.92 -7.17 -11.88
N THR A 62 10.28 -6.14 -12.64
CA THR A 62 11.11 -5.02 -12.17
C THR A 62 10.41 -4.26 -11.04
N VAL A 63 9.14 -3.93 -11.22
CA VAL A 63 8.35 -3.20 -10.21
C VAL A 63 8.18 -4.03 -8.93
N VAL A 64 8.02 -5.35 -9.05
CA VAL A 64 7.97 -6.27 -7.90
C VAL A 64 9.33 -6.38 -7.21
N ALA A 65 10.43 -6.44 -7.96
CA ALA A 65 11.77 -6.43 -7.39
C ALA A 65 12.05 -5.15 -6.58
N GLU A 66 11.60 -3.99 -7.09
CA GLU A 66 11.71 -2.72 -6.37
C GLU A 66 10.84 -2.69 -5.09
N LEU A 67 9.63 -3.27 -5.11
CA LEU A 67 8.83 -3.48 -3.89
C LEU A 67 9.61 -4.30 -2.85
N ARG A 68 10.27 -5.39 -3.26
CA ARG A 68 11.12 -6.20 -2.36
C ARG A 68 12.28 -5.36 -1.80
N GLY A 69 12.86 -4.48 -2.60
CA GLY A 69 13.88 -3.53 -2.19
C GLY A 69 13.40 -2.58 -1.08
N ILE A 70 12.21 -2.00 -1.22
CA ILE A 70 11.58 -1.18 -0.16
C ILE A 70 11.36 -2.00 1.11
N ILE A 71 10.84 -3.22 1.00
CA ILE A 71 10.62 -4.09 2.16
C ILE A 71 11.95 -4.37 2.89
N ALA A 72 13.03 -4.62 2.16
CA ALA A 72 14.35 -4.83 2.74
C ALA A 72 14.86 -3.59 3.50
N ILE A 73 14.71 -2.39 2.92
CA ILE A 73 15.09 -1.13 3.58
C ILE A 73 14.24 -0.89 4.82
N LYS A 74 12.92 -1.05 4.71
CA LYS A 74 11.98 -0.98 5.83
C LYS A 74 12.38 -1.93 6.96
N ARG A 75 12.85 -3.16 6.65
CA ARG A 75 13.27 -4.12 7.69
C ARG A 75 14.55 -3.69 8.38
N ARG A 76 15.48 -3.07 7.66
CA ARG A 76 16.70 -2.47 8.25
C ARG A 76 16.37 -1.31 9.19
N LEU A 77 15.44 -0.44 8.81
CA LEU A 77 15.09 0.76 9.58
C LEU A 77 14.12 0.46 10.74
N TYR A 78 13.12 -0.38 10.50
CA TYR A 78 11.96 -0.55 11.39
C TYR A 78 11.66 -2.01 11.76
N GLY A 79 12.56 -2.95 11.45
CA GLY A 79 12.37 -4.38 11.74
C GLY A 79 11.07 -4.94 11.13
N ASN A 80 10.36 -5.77 11.88
CA ASN A 80 9.12 -6.43 11.46
C ASN A 80 7.85 -5.57 11.62
N THR A 81 7.97 -4.24 11.52
CA THR A 81 6.79 -3.34 11.54
C THR A 81 5.75 -3.78 10.49
N PRO A 82 4.47 -3.98 10.82
CA PRO A 82 3.48 -4.38 9.83
C PRO A 82 3.43 -3.42 8.63
N THR A 83 3.63 -3.94 7.42
CA THR A 83 3.58 -3.17 6.16
C THR A 83 2.41 -3.63 5.31
N PHE A 84 1.50 -2.72 5.02
CA PHE A 84 0.32 -2.95 4.20
C PHE A 84 0.59 -2.50 2.78
N VAL A 85 0.63 -3.43 1.83
CA VAL A 85 0.79 -3.14 0.41
C VAL A 85 -0.59 -3.13 -0.23
N ILE A 86 -1.03 -1.97 -0.68
CA ILE A 86 -2.32 -1.79 -1.34
C ILE A 86 -2.20 -2.22 -2.80
N SER A 87 -3.17 -3.01 -3.27
CA SER A 87 -3.28 -3.37 -4.67
C SER A 87 -3.35 -2.13 -5.56
N ILE A 88 -2.67 -2.14 -6.71
CA ILE A 88 -2.88 -1.15 -7.76
C ILE A 88 -4.32 -1.29 -8.26
N LYS A 89 -5.07 -0.20 -8.23
CA LYS A 89 -6.43 -0.14 -8.75
C LYS A 89 -6.40 0.01 -10.28
N PRO A 90 -7.33 -0.62 -11.02
CA PRO A 90 -7.57 -0.23 -12.41
C PRO A 90 -7.99 1.24 -12.44
N SER A 91 -7.84 1.94 -13.57
CA SER A 91 -8.36 3.30 -13.72
C SER A 91 -8.64 3.60 -15.20
N PRO A 92 -9.59 4.49 -15.53
CA PRO A 92 -9.85 4.88 -16.91
C PRO A 92 -8.60 5.33 -17.66
N GLY A 93 -7.79 6.20 -17.03
CA GLY A 93 -6.58 6.77 -17.61
C GLY A 93 -5.41 5.79 -17.71
N ARG A 94 -5.51 4.59 -17.14
CA ARG A 94 -4.47 3.54 -17.19
C ARG A 94 -5.00 2.17 -17.59
N ILE A 95 -6.15 2.12 -18.27
CA ILE A 95 -6.82 0.85 -18.58
C ILE A 95 -5.96 -0.08 -19.46
N ALA A 96 -5.11 0.50 -20.32
CA ALA A 96 -4.16 -0.24 -21.14
C ALA A 96 -3.15 -1.07 -20.31
N PHE A 97 -2.87 -0.65 -19.08
CA PHE A 97 -1.92 -1.32 -18.19
C PHE A 97 -2.58 -2.34 -17.23
N ALA A 98 -3.89 -2.57 -17.36
CA ALA A 98 -4.65 -3.35 -16.38
C ALA A 98 -4.13 -4.78 -16.21
N GLU A 99 -3.56 -5.39 -17.24
CA GLU A 99 -2.93 -6.72 -17.15
C GLU A 99 -1.64 -6.72 -16.33
N GLN A 100 -0.76 -5.74 -16.55
CA GLN A 100 0.46 -5.56 -15.77
C GLN A 100 0.11 -5.24 -14.31
N GLN A 101 -0.86 -4.36 -14.07
CA GLN A 101 -1.35 -4.06 -12.72
C GLN A 101 -1.89 -5.31 -12.01
N ARG A 102 -2.69 -6.14 -12.71
CA ARG A 102 -3.15 -7.44 -12.17
C ARG A 102 -1.99 -8.38 -11.87
N SER A 103 -0.98 -8.42 -12.73
CA SER A 103 0.21 -9.25 -12.52
C SER A 103 1.00 -8.78 -11.29
N TYR A 104 1.25 -7.48 -11.16
CA TYR A 104 1.87 -6.88 -9.98
C TYR A 104 1.09 -7.24 -8.70
N ASN A 105 -0.23 -7.05 -8.71
CA ASN A 105 -1.08 -7.35 -7.55
C ASN A 105 -0.98 -8.81 -7.11
N ARG A 106 -0.98 -9.76 -8.07
CA ARG A 106 -0.79 -11.19 -7.75
C ARG A 106 0.56 -11.46 -7.11
N GLN A 107 1.64 -10.89 -7.65
CA GLN A 107 3.00 -11.10 -7.12
C GLN A 107 3.18 -10.42 -5.76
N ALA A 108 2.62 -9.22 -5.56
CA ALA A 108 2.62 -8.52 -4.27
C ALA A 108 1.83 -9.29 -3.20
N ALA A 109 0.70 -9.91 -3.58
CA ALA A 109 -0.04 -10.81 -2.69
C ALA A 109 0.79 -12.06 -2.33
N GLY A 110 1.53 -12.63 -3.29
CA GLY A 110 2.48 -13.72 -3.04
C GLY A 110 3.54 -13.34 -2.00
N ILE A 111 4.13 -12.15 -2.12
CA ILE A 111 5.08 -11.61 -1.12
C ILE A 111 4.45 -11.57 0.28
N ALA A 112 3.19 -11.14 0.38
CA ALA A 112 2.48 -11.07 1.66
C ALA A 112 2.18 -12.46 2.26
N SER A 113 1.94 -13.47 1.42
CA SER A 113 1.75 -14.85 1.87
C SER A 113 3.04 -15.45 2.45
N ASP A 114 4.21 -15.06 1.92
CA ASP A 114 5.51 -15.59 2.33
C ASP A 114 6.13 -14.85 3.53
N ALA A 115 5.59 -13.69 3.91
CA ALA A 115 6.17 -12.84 4.94
C ALA A 115 5.12 -12.33 5.93
N SER A 116 5.24 -12.76 7.19
CA SER A 116 4.28 -12.46 8.26
C SER A 116 4.19 -10.97 8.63
N ASP A 117 5.19 -10.15 8.30
CA ASP A 117 5.17 -8.70 8.53
C ASP A 117 4.57 -7.90 7.38
N ILE A 118 4.20 -8.55 6.27
CA ILE A 118 3.61 -7.93 5.08
C ILE A 118 2.15 -8.35 4.97
N VAL A 119 1.29 -7.38 4.66
CA VAL A 119 -0.15 -7.61 4.49
C VAL A 119 -0.58 -7.02 3.16
N PHE A 120 -1.22 -7.82 2.31
CA PHE A 120 -1.78 -7.33 1.05
C PHE A 120 -3.20 -6.82 1.26
N VAL A 121 -3.47 -5.60 0.81
CA VAL A 121 -4.78 -4.94 0.89
C VAL A 121 -5.41 -4.94 -0.50
N ASP A 122 -6.23 -5.96 -0.80
CA ASP A 122 -6.92 -6.09 -2.09
C ASP A 122 -8.15 -5.18 -2.16
N VAL A 123 -8.00 -4.06 -2.85
CA VAL A 123 -9.08 -3.09 -3.14
C VAL A 123 -9.39 -2.98 -4.62
N ALA A 124 -8.62 -3.65 -5.50
CA ALA A 124 -8.67 -3.43 -6.93
C ALA A 124 -10.04 -3.76 -7.54
N ARG A 125 -10.70 -4.81 -7.05
CA ARG A 125 -12.02 -5.24 -7.55
C ARG A 125 -13.13 -4.26 -7.19
N GLN A 126 -13.02 -3.58 -6.06
CA GLN A 126 -14.01 -2.64 -5.53
C GLN A 126 -14.08 -1.37 -6.40
N PHE A 127 -13.08 -1.12 -7.23
CA PHE A 127 -13.07 -0.03 -8.20
C PHE A 127 -13.77 -0.38 -9.53
N LEU A 128 -14.26 -1.61 -9.70
CA LEU A 128 -14.93 -2.06 -10.92
C LEU A 128 -16.45 -2.08 -10.77
N VAL A 129 -17.15 -1.59 -11.78
CA VAL A 129 -18.58 -1.72 -12.00
C VAL A 129 -18.76 -2.43 -13.35
N ASN A 130 -19.41 -3.60 -13.35
CA ASN A 130 -19.58 -4.43 -14.56
C ASN A 130 -18.25 -4.71 -15.29
N GLY A 131 -17.17 -4.95 -14.53
CA GLY A 131 -15.85 -5.26 -15.07
C GLY A 131 -15.06 -4.07 -15.62
N ARG A 132 -15.58 -2.84 -15.52
CA ARG A 132 -14.90 -1.60 -15.95
C ARG A 132 -14.71 -0.64 -14.78
N PRO A 133 -13.71 0.25 -14.79
CA PRO A 133 -13.58 1.26 -13.74
C PRO A 133 -14.87 2.07 -13.58
N GLY A 134 -15.37 2.16 -12.34
CA GLY A 134 -16.56 2.94 -12.01
C GLY A 134 -16.29 4.44 -11.85
N ASP A 135 -17.29 5.19 -11.38
CA ASP A 135 -17.20 6.64 -11.12
C ASP A 135 -16.49 6.96 -9.79
N PHE A 136 -15.22 6.56 -9.69
CA PHE A 136 -14.40 6.68 -8.49
C PHE A 136 -13.16 7.56 -8.69
N TYR A 137 -13.08 8.24 -9.84
CA TYR A 137 -11.89 8.95 -10.29
C TYR A 137 -12.18 10.44 -10.48
N ALA A 138 -11.15 11.25 -10.34
CA ALA A 138 -11.15 12.64 -10.76
C ALA A 138 -11.20 12.73 -12.30
N PRO A 139 -11.41 13.94 -12.87
CA PRO A 139 -11.50 14.11 -14.32
C PRO A 139 -10.29 13.63 -15.13
N ASP A 140 -9.12 13.51 -14.50
CA ASP A 140 -7.92 12.94 -15.15
C ASP A 140 -7.98 11.42 -15.33
N GLY A 141 -9.01 10.75 -14.79
CA GLY A 141 -9.21 9.32 -14.92
C GLY A 141 -8.16 8.46 -14.20
N VAL A 142 -7.31 9.04 -13.34
CA VAL A 142 -6.23 8.33 -12.64
C VAL A 142 -6.34 8.56 -11.14
N HIS A 143 -6.46 9.81 -10.68
CA HIS A 143 -6.57 10.12 -9.26
C HIS A 143 -7.99 9.82 -8.75
N LEU A 144 -8.13 9.59 -7.45
CA LEU A 144 -9.41 9.26 -6.84
C LEU A 144 -10.25 10.52 -6.61
N ASN A 145 -11.56 10.40 -6.79
CA ASN A 145 -12.53 11.35 -6.24
C ASN A 145 -12.89 10.95 -4.79
N ALA A 146 -13.83 11.66 -4.17
CA ALA A 146 -14.27 11.37 -2.80
C ALA A 146 -14.79 9.92 -2.63
N ALA A 147 -15.60 9.42 -3.57
CA ALA A 147 -16.11 8.05 -3.53
C ALA A 147 -14.99 7.01 -3.63
N GLY A 148 -13.98 7.27 -4.47
CA GLY A 148 -12.79 6.44 -4.57
C GLY A 148 -11.97 6.39 -3.28
N TYR A 149 -11.82 7.52 -2.59
CA TYR A 149 -11.14 7.56 -1.29
C TYR A 149 -11.92 6.80 -0.20
N ILE A 150 -13.26 6.74 -0.26
CA ILE A 150 -14.06 5.89 0.66
C ILE A 150 -13.71 4.41 0.49
N ILE A 151 -13.57 3.92 -0.76
CA ILE A 151 -13.16 2.54 -1.04
C ILE A 151 -11.79 2.26 -0.43
N LEU A 152 -10.82 3.14 -0.72
CA LEU A 152 -9.45 3.00 -0.24
C LEU A 152 -9.39 3.01 1.29
N THR A 153 -10.08 3.96 1.91
CA THR A 153 -10.21 4.10 3.37
C THR A 153 -10.74 2.81 3.97
N ARG A 154 -11.88 2.31 3.49
CA ARG A 154 -12.52 1.10 4.02
C ARG A 154 -11.60 -0.11 3.94
N GLY A 155 -10.92 -0.31 2.81
CA GLY A 155 -9.99 -1.43 2.64
C GLY A 155 -8.80 -1.37 3.60
N VAL A 156 -8.20 -0.19 3.73
CA VAL A 156 -7.07 0.04 4.64
C VAL A 156 -7.50 -0.09 6.10
N HIS A 157 -8.62 0.54 6.49
CA HIS A 157 -9.16 0.48 7.86
C HIS A 157 -9.46 -0.95 8.31
N LEU A 158 -10.19 -1.70 7.48
CA LEU A 158 -10.57 -3.07 7.81
C LEU A 158 -9.32 -3.94 8.04
N THR A 159 -8.32 -3.80 7.17
CA THR A 159 -7.12 -4.62 7.24
C THR A 159 -6.21 -4.20 8.40
N LEU A 160 -6.05 -2.89 8.64
CA LEU A 160 -5.32 -2.36 9.80
C LEU A 160 -5.96 -2.80 11.11
N SER A 161 -7.27 -2.62 11.27
CA SER A 161 -8.00 -3.02 12.48
C SER A 161 -7.81 -4.51 12.73
N LYS A 162 -8.01 -5.36 11.72
CA LYS A 162 -7.86 -6.81 11.85
C LYS A 162 -6.45 -7.19 12.31
N ARG A 163 -5.41 -6.56 11.74
CA ARG A 163 -4.01 -6.90 12.05
C ARG A 163 -3.54 -6.34 13.39
N LEU A 164 -3.89 -5.09 13.71
CA LEU A 164 -3.43 -4.41 14.92
C LEU A 164 -4.26 -4.76 16.17
N SER A 165 -5.46 -5.31 16.00
CA SER A 165 -6.30 -5.81 17.11
C SER A 165 -6.02 -7.27 17.45
N GLN A 166 -5.20 -7.99 16.69
CA GLN A 166 -4.71 -9.31 17.11
C GLN A 166 -3.85 -9.12 18.37
N PRO A 167 -4.22 -9.71 19.52
CA PRO A 167 -3.34 -9.74 20.67
C PRO A 167 -2.04 -10.40 20.23
N GLY A 168 -0.90 -9.80 20.60
CA GLY A 168 0.38 -10.48 20.43
C GLY A 168 0.26 -11.87 21.06
N THR A 169 0.63 -12.90 20.31
CA THR A 169 0.96 -14.20 20.90
C THR A 169 2.08 -13.93 21.89
N ASN A 170 1.70 -13.68 23.14
CA ASN A 170 2.61 -13.75 24.27
C ASN A 170 3.11 -15.19 24.28
N LEU A 171 4.32 -15.41 23.80
CA LEU A 171 5.11 -16.57 24.16
C LEU A 171 5.52 -16.40 25.63
N CYS A 172 4.55 -16.50 26.54
CA CYS A 172 4.81 -16.93 27.89
C CYS A 172 5.11 -18.43 27.80
N GLY A 173 6.38 -18.76 27.55
CA GLY A 173 6.88 -20.07 27.97
C GLY A 173 6.85 -20.12 29.51
N PRO A 174 6.42 -21.22 30.13
CA PRO A 174 6.45 -21.33 31.57
C PRO A 174 7.90 -21.27 32.04
N GLN A 175 8.21 -20.35 32.97
CA GLN A 175 9.38 -20.46 33.83
C GLN A 175 9.14 -21.68 34.72
N LEU A 176 9.81 -22.78 34.39
CA LEU A 176 9.98 -23.90 35.31
C LEU A 176 11.17 -23.57 36.21
N THR A 177 10.88 -23.54 37.51
CA THR A 177 11.81 -23.56 38.64
C THR A 177 12.69 -24.81 38.63
#